data_AF-A0A7V6A3E6-F1
#
_entry.id   AF-A0A7V6A3E6-F1
#
_cell.length_a   1.000
_cell.length_b   1.000
_cell.length_c   1.000
_cell.angle_alpha   90.00
_cell.angle_beta   90.00
_cell.angle_gamma   90.00
#
_symmetry.space_group_name_H-M   'P 1'
#
loop_
_entity.id
_entity.type
_entity.pdbx_description
1 polymer ?
#
loop_
_entity_poly.entity_id
_entity_poly.type
_entity_poly.pdbx_seq_one_letter_code
_entity_poly.pdbx_strand_id
1 'polypeptide(L)'
;MAPEPAKKGEQMLSGILHCVKTFIVNSYRRLLIVGHYGVICFHQQCLRRTWRHLGRSLHQAVAAGEDNPLLSEAVQENLNQAEVIKGAKERHYQAIALLREKIKTCRQESPAAAEAASQTEAGKEDVERETGV
;
A
#
# COMPACT_ATOMS: atom_id res chain seq x y z
N MET A 1 -18.93 -8.74 -53.45
CA MET A 1 -17.55 -8.52 -53.00
C MET A 1 -17.62 -7.98 -51.57
N ALA A 2 -17.40 -8.84 -50.58
CA ALA A 2 -17.18 -8.45 -49.19
C ALA A 2 -15.70 -8.02 -49.03
N PRO A 3 -15.24 -7.38 -47.93
CA PRO A 3 -15.98 -7.10 -46.70
C PRO A 3 -15.68 -5.69 -46.09
N GLU A 4 -16.60 -5.12 -45.29
CA GLU A 4 -16.29 -4.03 -44.33
C GLU A 4 -16.27 -4.53 -42.86
N PRO A 5 -15.29 -5.34 -42.40
CA PRO A 5 -15.15 -5.74 -41.01
C PRO A 5 -14.03 -4.98 -40.27
N ALA A 6 -13.18 -4.25 -41.00
CA ALA A 6 -11.91 -3.71 -40.50
C ALA A 6 -12.10 -2.72 -39.35
N LYS A 7 -13.06 -1.78 -39.50
CA LYS A 7 -13.29 -0.70 -38.50
C LYS A 7 -13.84 -1.21 -37.16
N LYS A 8 -14.62 -2.30 -37.15
CA LYS A 8 -15.14 -2.92 -35.91
C LYS A 8 -14.05 -3.70 -35.17
N GLY A 9 -13.18 -4.38 -35.90
CA GLY A 9 -12.05 -5.10 -35.33
C GLY A 9 -11.04 -4.18 -34.64
N GLU A 10 -10.72 -3.04 -35.26
CA GLU A 10 -9.80 -2.04 -34.69
C GLU A 10 -10.36 -1.36 -33.43
N GLN A 11 -11.67 -1.08 -33.38
CA GLN A 11 -12.32 -0.54 -32.17
C GLN A 11 -12.43 -1.57 -31.03
N MET A 12 -12.66 -2.85 -31.34
CA MET A 12 -12.62 -3.90 -30.31
C MET A 12 -11.20 -4.11 -29.78
N LEU A 13 -10.19 -4.12 -30.65
CA LEU A 13 -8.79 -4.26 -30.25
C LEU A 13 -8.32 -3.08 -29.39
N SER A 14 -8.71 -1.85 -29.73
CA SER A 14 -8.37 -0.67 -28.92
C SER A 14 -9.03 -0.70 -27.53
N GLY A 15 -10.30 -1.15 -27.44
CA GLY A 15 -11.00 -1.35 -26.18
C GLY A 15 -10.37 -2.44 -25.31
N ILE A 16 -9.98 -3.58 -25.92
CA ILE A 16 -9.28 -4.66 -25.24
C ILE A 16 -7.92 -4.17 -24.72
N LEU A 17 -7.13 -3.46 -25.55
CA LEU A 17 -5.84 -2.90 -25.15
C LEU A 17 -5.98 -1.91 -24.00
N HIS A 18 -7.03 -1.08 -24.00
CA HIS A 18 -7.31 -0.15 -22.90
C HIS A 18 -7.64 -0.92 -21.61
N CYS A 19 -8.53 -1.91 -21.67
CA CYS A 19 -8.86 -2.77 -20.51
C CYS A 19 -7.64 -3.50 -19.96
N VAL A 20 -6.81 -4.08 -20.83
CA VAL A 20 -5.58 -4.77 -20.44
C VAL A 20 -4.61 -3.80 -19.78
N LYS A 21 -4.43 -2.59 -20.32
CA LYS A 21 -3.57 -1.54 -19.73
C LYS A 21 -4.06 -1.14 -18.34
N THR A 22 -5.35 -0.90 -18.15
CA THR A 22 -5.94 -0.57 -16.84
C THR A 22 -5.78 -1.72 -15.85
N PHE A 23 -5.98 -2.96 -16.30
CA PHE A 23 -5.83 -4.15 -15.47
C PHE A 23 -4.38 -4.36 -15.01
N ILE A 24 -3.40 -4.20 -15.91
CA ILE A 24 -1.97 -4.30 -15.59
C ILE A 24 -1.58 -3.25 -14.55
N VAL A 25 -1.99 -1.99 -14.73
CA VAL A 25 -1.67 -0.90 -13.78
C VAL A 25 -2.28 -1.17 -12.39
N ASN A 26 -3.52 -1.64 -12.33
CA ASN A 26 -4.17 -1.96 -11.06
C ASN A 26 -3.53 -3.18 -10.38
N SER A 27 -3.21 -4.22 -11.17
CA SER A 27 -2.55 -5.43 -10.68
C SER A 27 -1.15 -5.14 -10.15
N TYR A 28 -0.37 -4.32 -10.86
CA TYR A 28 0.95 -3.88 -10.43
C TYR A 28 0.90 -3.09 -9.11
N ARG A 29 -0.07 -2.18 -8.97
CA ARG A 29 -0.30 -1.43 -7.70
C ARG A 29 -0.60 -2.37 -6.53
N ARG A 30 -1.45 -3.39 -6.75
CA ARG A 30 -1.74 -4.41 -5.72
C ARG A 30 -0.53 -5.28 -5.40
N LEU A 31 0.25 -5.66 -6.43
CA LEU A 31 1.46 -6.46 -6.27
C LEU A 31 2.51 -5.75 -5.42
N LEU A 32 2.71 -4.43 -5.64
CA LEU A 32 3.63 -3.63 -4.83
C LEU A 32 3.23 -3.59 -3.34
N ILE A 33 1.93 -3.45 -3.07
CA ILE A 33 1.41 -3.48 -1.70
C ILE A 33 1.68 -4.86 -1.06
N VAL A 34 1.38 -5.94 -1.77
CA VAL A 34 1.63 -7.31 -1.29
C VAL A 34 3.12 -7.56 -1.06
N GLY A 35 3.99 -7.06 -1.95
CA GLY A 35 5.44 -7.12 -1.78
C GLY A 35 5.90 -6.45 -0.49
N HIS A 36 5.42 -5.23 -0.20
CA HIS A 36 5.71 -4.57 1.07
C HIS A 36 5.19 -5.33 2.28
N TYR A 37 4.00 -5.94 2.21
CA TYR A 37 3.50 -6.81 3.29
C TYR A 37 4.38 -8.05 3.49
N GLY A 38 4.88 -8.67 2.43
CA GLY A 38 5.84 -9.78 2.52
C GLY A 38 7.10 -9.39 3.27
N VAL A 39 7.68 -8.22 2.94
CA VAL A 39 8.87 -7.69 3.62
C VAL A 39 8.58 -7.36 5.08
N ILE A 40 7.40 -6.82 5.40
CA ILE A 40 6.96 -6.55 6.78
C ILE A 40 6.87 -7.87 7.58
N CYS A 41 6.28 -8.91 6.99
CA CYS A 41 6.19 -10.23 7.63
C CYS A 41 7.59 -10.79 7.93
N PHE A 42 8.52 -10.66 6.99
CA PHE A 42 9.92 -11.06 7.20
C PHE A 42 10.57 -10.29 8.35
N HIS A 43 10.47 -8.96 8.35
CA HIS A 43 10.99 -8.11 9.44
C HIS A 43 10.35 -8.47 10.79
N GLN A 44 9.07 -8.81 10.80
CA GLN A 44 8.37 -9.21 12.02
C GLN A 44 8.85 -10.56 12.56
N GLN A 45 9.24 -11.48 11.68
CA GLN A 45 9.84 -12.75 12.07
C GLN A 45 11.27 -12.56 12.59
N CYS A 46 12.05 -11.67 11.97
CA CYS A 46 13.37 -11.27 12.47
C CYS A 46 13.27 -10.62 13.85
N LEU A 47 12.36 -9.65 14.04
CA LEU A 47 12.09 -9.05 15.35
C LEU A 47 11.78 -10.11 16.41
N ARG A 48 10.86 -11.04 16.15
CA ARG A 48 10.52 -12.10 17.10
C ARG A 48 11.73 -12.95 17.49
N ARG A 49 12.67 -13.18 16.57
CA ARG A 49 13.92 -13.90 16.87
C ARG A 49 14.84 -13.05 17.74
N THR A 50 15.06 -11.78 17.40
CA THR A 50 15.89 -10.85 18.17
C THR A 50 15.35 -10.66 19.59
N TRP A 51 14.03 -10.50 19.76
CA TRP A 51 13.39 -10.41 21.07
C TRP A 51 13.56 -11.67 21.93
N ARG A 52 13.50 -12.86 21.32
CA ARG A 52 13.78 -14.11 22.04
C ARG A 52 15.26 -14.22 22.45
N HIS A 53 16.16 -13.71 21.61
CA HIS A 53 17.59 -13.70 21.92
C HIS A 53 17.90 -12.71 23.05
N LEU A 54 17.32 -11.51 22.99
CA LEU A 54 17.36 -10.50 24.04
C LEU A 54 16.86 -11.07 25.39
N GLY A 55 15.73 -11.79 25.38
CA GLY A 55 15.23 -12.41 26.61
C GLY A 55 16.20 -13.42 27.21
N ARG A 56 16.92 -14.19 26.37
CA ARG A 56 17.95 -15.14 26.84
C ARG A 56 19.18 -14.42 27.38
N SER A 57 19.68 -13.39 26.70
CA SER A 57 20.85 -12.63 27.15
C SER A 57 20.54 -11.88 28.45
N LEU A 58 19.35 -11.30 28.58
CA LEU A 58 18.89 -10.68 29.82
C LEU A 58 18.82 -11.69 30.97
N HIS A 59 18.24 -12.88 30.74
CA HIS A 59 18.19 -13.93 31.76
C HIS A 59 19.58 -14.42 32.17
N GLN A 60 20.52 -14.52 31.23
CA GLN A 60 21.90 -14.90 31.53
C GLN A 60 22.64 -13.82 32.34
N ALA A 61 22.46 -12.55 32.00
CA ALA A 61 23.02 -11.41 32.73
C ALA A 61 22.48 -11.34 34.18
N VAL A 62 21.17 -11.54 34.36
CA VAL A 62 20.55 -11.64 35.69
C VAL A 62 21.09 -12.83 36.48
N ALA A 63 21.23 -13.99 35.84
CA ALA A 63 21.75 -15.20 36.49
C ALA A 63 23.23 -15.07 36.88
N ALA A 64 24.00 -14.24 36.17
CA ALA A 64 25.39 -13.92 36.51
C ALA A 64 25.51 -12.94 37.69
N GLY A 65 24.40 -12.40 38.20
CA GLY A 65 24.39 -11.48 39.33
C GLY A 65 24.81 -10.06 38.97
N GLU A 66 24.68 -9.63 37.71
CA GLU A 66 24.90 -8.23 37.33
C GLU A 66 23.84 -7.33 38.00
N ASP A 67 24.31 -6.26 38.68
CA ASP A 67 23.44 -5.28 39.35
C ASP A 67 22.52 -4.53 38.38
N ASN A 68 22.88 -4.44 37.09
CA ASN A 68 22.04 -3.86 36.04
C ASN A 68 22.20 -4.57 34.67
N PRO A 69 21.43 -5.63 34.41
CA PRO A 69 21.54 -6.45 33.19
C PRO A 69 21.15 -5.71 31.91
N LEU A 70 20.52 -4.54 32.00
CA LEU A 70 20.18 -3.68 30.86
C LEU A 70 21.37 -2.86 30.34
N LEU A 71 22.41 -2.69 31.16
CA LEU A 71 23.64 -2.03 30.78
C LEU A 71 24.71 -2.99 30.22
N SER A 72 24.42 -4.30 30.26
CA SER A 72 25.28 -5.30 29.64
C SER A 72 25.43 -5.00 28.14
N GLU A 73 26.67 -4.95 27.65
CA GLU A 73 26.97 -4.66 26.23
C GLU A 73 26.18 -5.59 25.29
N ALA A 74 26.06 -6.86 25.67
CA ALA A 74 25.29 -7.86 24.91
C ALA A 74 23.80 -7.53 24.86
N VAL A 75 23.21 -6.99 25.92
CA VAL A 75 21.78 -6.61 25.96
C VAL A 75 21.55 -5.32 25.17
N GLN A 76 22.45 -4.34 25.29
CA GLN A 76 22.38 -3.09 24.52
C GLN A 76 22.53 -3.31 23.02
N GLU A 77 23.47 -4.17 22.59
CA GLU A 77 23.64 -4.50 21.18
C GLU A 77 22.37 -5.14 20.59
N ASN A 78 21.76 -6.07 21.33
CA ASN A 78 20.51 -6.71 20.92
C ASN A 78 19.32 -5.73 20.88
N LEU A 79 19.27 -4.73 21.78
CA LEU A 79 18.28 -3.65 21.74
C LEU A 79 18.48 -2.76 20.50
N ASN A 80 19.71 -2.33 20.23
CA ASN A 80 20.03 -1.51 19.05
C ASN A 80 19.66 -2.24 17.76
N GLN A 81 19.96 -3.53 17.65
CA GLN A 81 19.54 -4.35 16.51
C GLN A 81 18.01 -4.44 16.38
N ALA A 82 17.28 -4.59 17.50
CA ALA A 82 15.82 -4.61 17.48
C ALA A 82 15.23 -3.26 17.04
N GLU A 83 15.81 -2.14 17.46
CA GLU A 83 15.40 -0.79 17.03
C GLU A 83 15.62 -0.57 15.54
N VAL A 84 16.76 -1.00 14.99
CA VAL A 84 17.02 -0.90 13.54
C VAL A 84 15.97 -1.65 12.74
N ILE A 85 15.62 -2.89 13.14
CA ILE A 85 14.61 -3.69 12.45
C ILE A 85 13.21 -3.06 12.60
N LYS A 86 12.91 -2.47 13.77
CA LYS A 86 11.65 -1.74 13.99
C LYS A 86 11.55 -0.51 13.08
N GLY A 87 12.62 0.29 12.99
CA GLY A 87 12.68 1.45 12.10
C GLY A 87 12.54 1.07 10.63
N ALA A 88 13.19 -0.02 10.20
CA ALA A 88 13.04 -0.53 8.83
C ALA A 88 11.59 -0.96 8.53
N LYS A 89 10.93 -1.64 9.48
CA LYS A 89 9.50 -2.00 9.38
C LYS A 89 8.63 -0.76 9.24
N GLU A 90 8.87 0.28 10.03
CA GLU A 90 8.09 1.53 10.02
C GLU A 90 8.19 2.27 8.67
N ARG A 91 9.38 2.31 8.05
CA ARG A 91 9.56 2.87 6.70
C ARG A 91 8.69 2.16 5.65
N HIS A 92 8.52 0.84 5.76
CA HIS A 92 7.63 0.10 4.86
C HIS A 92 6.15 0.42 5.11
N TYR A 93 5.73 0.63 6.35
CA TYR A 93 4.37 1.12 6.63
C TYR A 93 4.13 2.52 6.06
N GLN A 94 5.09 3.43 6.19
CA GLN A 94 5.02 4.76 5.59
C GLN A 94 4.97 4.68 4.05
N ALA A 95 5.78 3.82 3.42
CA ALA A 95 5.73 3.60 1.98
C ALA A 95 4.36 3.08 1.51
N ILE A 96 3.74 2.14 2.25
CA ILE A 96 2.37 1.67 1.97
C ILE A 96 1.36 2.81 2.11
N ALA A 97 1.47 3.65 3.14
CA ALA A 97 0.57 4.79 3.32
C ALA A 97 0.65 5.78 2.15
N LEU A 98 1.87 6.15 1.74
CA LEU A 98 2.10 7.00 0.56
C LEU A 98 1.56 6.38 -0.73
N LEU A 99 1.75 5.07 -0.92
CA LEU A 99 1.18 4.34 -2.07
C LEU A 99 -0.36 4.39 -2.05
N ARG A 100 -0.98 4.22 -0.89
CA ARG A 100 -2.45 4.31 -0.75
C ARG A 100 -2.96 5.71 -1.04
N GLU A 101 -2.27 6.74 -0.57
CA GLU A 101 -2.62 8.13 -0.86
C GLU A 101 -2.50 8.43 -2.35
N LYS A 102 -1.38 8.08 -3.00
CA LYS A 102 -1.21 8.23 -4.46
C LYS A 102 -2.29 7.50 -5.26
N ILE A 103 -2.74 6.33 -4.79
CA ILE A 103 -3.86 5.60 -5.41
C ILE A 103 -5.18 6.36 -5.24
N LYS A 104 -5.43 6.94 -4.06
CA LYS A 104 -6.63 7.74 -3.79
C LYS A 104 -6.68 8.99 -4.67
N THR A 105 -5.57 9.72 -4.80
CA THR A 105 -5.48 10.93 -5.64
C THR A 105 -5.69 10.59 -7.12
N CYS A 106 -5.00 9.58 -7.65
CA CYS A 106 -5.22 9.13 -9.04
C CYS A 106 -6.65 8.61 -9.31
N ARG A 107 -7.37 8.13 -8.28
CA ARG A 107 -8.77 7.70 -8.43
C ARG A 107 -9.71 8.90 -8.54
N GLN A 108 -9.41 10.00 -7.84
CA GLN A 108 -10.19 11.25 -7.91
C GLN A 108 -9.95 12.00 -9.23
N GLU A 109 -8.75 11.91 -9.79
CA GLU A 109 -8.41 12.49 -11.10
C GLU A 109 -8.82 11.63 -12.30
N SER A 110 -9.48 10.49 -12.07
CA SER A 110 -9.99 9.66 -13.16
C SER A 110 -11.19 10.39 -13.82
N PRO A 111 -11.19 10.60 -15.15
CA PRO A 111 -12.18 11.44 -15.84
C PRO A 111 -13.63 10.97 -15.66
N ALA A 112 -13.84 9.72 -15.25
CA ALA A 112 -15.17 9.20 -14.89
C ALA A 112 -15.80 9.89 -13.66
N ALA A 113 -15.01 10.45 -12.74
CA ALA A 113 -15.54 11.20 -11.60
C ALA A 113 -15.90 12.65 -11.98
N ALA A 114 -15.22 13.24 -12.96
CA ALA A 114 -15.55 14.56 -13.50
C ALA A 114 -16.85 14.52 -14.31
N GLU A 115 -17.09 13.44 -15.07
CA GLU A 115 -18.36 13.21 -15.78
C GLU A 115 -19.53 12.97 -14.81
N ALA A 116 -19.31 12.23 -13.72
CA ALA A 116 -20.33 12.03 -12.69
C ALA A 116 -20.69 13.32 -11.91
N ALA A 117 -19.70 14.19 -11.67
CA ALA A 117 -19.93 15.50 -11.04
C ALA A 117 -20.70 16.45 -11.99
N SER A 118 -20.38 16.44 -13.29
CA SER A 118 -21.09 17.23 -14.30
C SER A 118 -22.56 16.85 -14.47
N GLN A 119 -22.90 15.56 -14.35
CA GLN A 119 -24.31 15.10 -14.44
C GLN A 119 -25.13 15.44 -13.19
N THR A 120 -24.48 15.61 -12.03
CA THR A 120 -25.16 15.93 -10.78
C THR A 120 -25.55 17.42 -10.71
N GLU A 121 -24.80 18.31 -11.37
CA GLU A 121 -25.16 19.73 -11.44
C GLU A 121 -26.24 20.02 -12.49
N ALA A 122 -26.21 19.33 -13.65
CA ALA A 122 -27.27 19.46 -14.66
C ALA A 122 -28.65 18.98 -14.14
N GLY A 123 -28.68 17.92 -13.31
CA GLY A 123 -29.92 17.44 -12.70
C GLY A 123 -30.45 18.31 -11.56
N LYS A 124 -29.68 19.29 -11.07
CA LYS A 124 -30.12 20.20 -10.00
C LYS A 124 -30.76 21.48 -10.54
N GLU A 125 -30.32 21.96 -11.71
CA GLU A 125 -30.93 23.10 -12.38
C GLU A 125 -32.32 22.80 -12.97
N ASP A 126 -32.59 21.56 -13.37
CA ASP A 126 -33.93 21.17 -13.87
C ASP A 126 -34.97 21.02 -12.74
N VAL A 127 -34.56 20.67 -11.51
CA VAL A 127 -35.48 20.56 -10.36
C VAL A 127 -35.90 21.94 -9.85
N GLU A 128 -35.02 22.95 -9.85
CA GLU A 128 -35.38 24.32 -9.44
C GLU A 128 -36.31 25.03 -10.46
N ARG A 129 -36.36 24.60 -11.73
CA ARG A 129 -37.33 25.12 -12.71
C ARG A 129 -38.72 24.51 -12.60
N GLU A 130 -38.86 23.30 -12.05
CA GLU A 130 -40.17 22.69 -11.83
C GLU A 130 -40.82 23.08 -10.49
N THR A 131 -40.04 23.45 -9.47
CA THR A 131 -40.58 23.83 -8.15
C THR A 131 -40.56 25.34 -7.91
N GLY A 132 -41.04 26.12 -8.87
CA GLY A 132 -41.13 27.58 -8.81
C GLY A 132 -41.46 28.13 -7.43
N VAL A 133 -40.46 28.81 -6.85
CA VAL A 133 -40.61 29.87 -5.84
C VAL A 133 -40.41 31.20 -6.55
#